data_AF-A0A8J5CR51-F1
#
_entry.id   AF-A0A8J5CR51-F1
#
_cell.length_a   1.000
_cell.length_b   1.000
_cell.length_c   1.000
_cell.angle_alpha   90.00
_cell.angle_beta   90.00
_cell.angle_gamma   90.00
#
_symmetry.space_group_name_H-M   'P 1'
#
loop_
_entity.id
_entity.type
_entity.pdbx_description
1 polymer ?
#
loop_
_entity_poly.entity_id
_entity_poly.type
_entity_poly.pdbx_seq_one_letter_code
_entity_poly.pdbx_strand_id
1 'polypeptide(L)'
;MTEKKKGAASLLVRHCEAAGHTQPIHKVHCIIHQESLCSKSANLTDVMSVVVKVVNSILSRSLNHRQFQALMDEVNAHYGDLLYFCEVRWLSHGAMLSRVCDLQQEIATFLRQKNLPGADHFSNPQWLARLALLTDITTHLNDLNVKLQGKNILVTDMYSHITAFEVKLRLWEAQLAAGQFMHFPRIAACAPDDVDLNTCVGVVTSLREEFASRFTGVRPLAPGFKLFTSPFDFPVDEAPAPLQMEWVELQCNDELKAKYRTASSLSFFRDLVLPSNKFPNYIEHVKRIVAMFGSTYCCEQLFSKMKYIKSRIRSQLSDRHLNDILLVYLINRSRH
;
A
#
# COMPACT_ATOMS: atom_id res chain seq x y z
N MET A 1 9.00 32.12 1.79
CA MET A 1 9.57 31.70 3.10
C MET A 1 8.44 31.47 4.10
N THR A 2 7.47 30.64 3.73
CA THR A 2 6.15 30.54 4.37
C THR A 2 5.77 29.06 4.43
N GLU A 3 5.10 28.65 5.52
CA GLU A 3 4.41 27.35 5.74
C GLU A 3 5.10 26.18 6.48
N LYS A 4 6.29 26.30 7.09
CA LYS A 4 6.81 25.21 7.97
C LYS A 4 6.07 25.04 9.32
N LYS A 5 5.08 25.87 9.65
CA LYS A 5 4.52 26.00 11.03
C LYS A 5 3.08 25.51 11.24
N LYS A 6 2.39 24.90 10.26
CA LYS A 6 0.96 24.56 10.37
C LYS A 6 0.58 23.07 10.22
N GLY A 7 1.52 22.15 10.02
CA GLY A 7 1.22 20.72 9.87
C GLY A 7 0.98 19.99 11.21
N ALA A 8 0.07 19.01 11.22
CA ALA A 8 -0.27 18.22 12.42
C ALA A 8 0.97 17.59 13.11
N ALA A 9 1.91 17.05 12.34
CA ALA A 9 3.16 16.51 12.88
C ALA A 9 4.02 17.58 13.58
N SER A 10 4.07 18.80 13.04
CA SER A 10 4.79 19.92 13.66
C SER A 10 4.10 20.43 14.93
N LEU A 11 2.77 20.36 15.00
CA LEU A 11 2.01 20.68 16.22
C LEU A 11 2.23 19.63 17.31
N LEU A 12 2.22 18.34 16.94
CA LEU A 12 2.52 17.25 17.88
C LEU A 12 3.92 17.40 18.48
N VAL A 13 4.91 17.70 17.64
CA VAL A 13 6.30 17.90 18.10
C VAL A 13 6.39 19.03 19.11
N ARG A 14 5.78 20.18 18.84
CA ARG A 14 5.76 21.30 19.79
C ARG A 14 5.06 20.95 21.10
N HIS A 15 3.97 20.19 21.02
CA HIS A 15 3.25 19.77 22.21
C HIS A 15 4.11 18.84 23.07
N CYS A 16 4.81 17.88 22.45
CA CYS A 16 5.76 17.01 23.13
C CYS A 16 6.92 17.82 23.74
N GLU A 17 7.52 18.75 22.99
CA GLU A 17 8.58 19.65 23.48
C GLU A 17 8.11 20.47 24.69
N ALA A 18 6.91 21.06 24.62
CA ALA A 18 6.32 21.81 25.72
C ALA A 18 5.97 20.94 26.95
N ALA A 19 5.67 19.66 26.75
CA ALA A 19 5.44 18.69 27.80
C ALA A 19 6.75 18.14 28.41
N GLY A 20 7.92 18.62 27.97
CA GLY A 20 9.21 18.19 28.48
C GLY A 20 9.68 16.83 27.93
N HIS A 21 9.12 16.34 26.81
CA HIS A 21 9.65 15.15 26.16
C HIS A 21 11.03 15.44 25.57
N THR A 22 12.03 14.68 26.01
CA THR A 22 13.43 14.79 25.59
C THR A 22 13.84 13.78 24.51
N GLN A 23 12.93 12.85 24.16
CA GLN A 23 13.17 11.80 23.18
C GLN A 23 12.98 12.33 21.74
N PRO A 24 13.79 11.89 20.77
CA PRO A 24 13.67 12.30 19.38
C PRO A 24 12.34 11.82 18.75
N ILE A 25 11.64 12.74 18.09
CA ILE A 25 10.37 12.43 17.40
C ILE A 25 10.65 12.13 15.93
N HIS A 26 10.40 10.89 15.53
CA HIS A 26 10.57 10.46 14.15
C HIS A 26 9.38 10.89 13.30
N LYS A 27 9.66 11.62 12.21
CA LYS A 27 8.67 12.01 11.20
C LYS A 27 8.90 11.18 9.95
N VAL A 28 7.93 10.33 9.63
CA VAL A 28 7.93 9.56 8.38
C VAL A 28 6.73 9.95 7.54
N HIS A 29 6.90 9.91 6.22
CA HIS A 29 5.77 10.05 5.31
C HIS A 29 4.83 8.84 5.44
N CYS A 30 3.54 9.05 5.16
CA CYS A 30 2.56 7.98 5.08
C CYS A 30 2.97 6.98 3.99
N ILE A 31 3.14 5.71 4.38
CA ILE A 31 3.63 4.63 3.50
C ILE A 31 2.65 4.39 2.35
N ILE A 32 1.34 4.35 2.63
CA ILE A 32 0.30 4.16 1.61
C ILE A 32 0.30 5.32 0.61
N HIS A 33 0.49 6.55 1.11
CA HIS A 33 0.56 7.71 0.24
C HIS A 33 1.81 7.66 -0.65
N GLN A 34 2.97 7.31 -0.10
CA GLN A 34 4.19 7.16 -0.90
C GLN A 34 4.07 6.04 -1.94
N GLU A 35 3.47 4.90 -1.59
CA GLU A 35 3.19 3.81 -2.54
C GLU A 35 2.29 4.29 -3.69
N SER A 36 1.20 5.02 -3.38
CA SER A 36 0.32 5.63 -4.38
C SER A 36 1.00 6.71 -5.23
N LEU A 37 2.11 7.30 -4.77
CA LEU A 37 2.91 8.22 -5.58
C LEU A 37 3.88 7.44 -6.48
N CYS A 38 4.48 6.36 -5.98
CA CYS A 38 5.30 5.46 -6.80
C CYS A 38 4.52 4.93 -8.00
N SER A 39 3.25 4.54 -7.81
CA SER A 39 2.43 3.97 -8.87
C SER A 39 2.26 4.90 -10.09
N LYS A 40 2.38 6.22 -9.90
CA LYS A 40 2.33 7.21 -10.99
C LYS A 40 3.54 7.16 -11.92
N SER A 41 4.63 6.51 -11.53
CA SER A 41 5.85 6.35 -12.35
C SER A 41 5.82 5.15 -13.29
N ALA A 42 4.85 4.25 -13.15
CA ALA A 42 4.59 3.18 -14.12
C ALA A 42 3.98 3.74 -15.43
N ASN A 43 4.40 4.94 -15.84
CA ASN A 43 3.60 5.88 -16.59
C ASN A 43 3.51 5.57 -18.08
N LEU A 44 2.54 4.73 -18.45
CA LEU A 44 2.08 4.53 -19.82
C LEU A 44 0.89 5.46 -20.11
N THR A 45 1.12 6.78 -20.00
CA THR A 45 0.08 7.82 -20.13
C THR A 45 -0.72 7.66 -21.42
N ASP A 46 -0.04 7.33 -22.51
CA ASP A 46 -0.64 7.16 -23.82
C ASP A 46 -1.63 5.99 -23.84
N VAL A 47 -1.27 4.84 -23.24
CA VAL A 47 -2.17 3.69 -23.06
C VAL A 47 -3.36 4.07 -22.18
N MET A 48 -3.10 4.66 -21.01
CA MET A 48 -4.18 5.07 -20.09
C MET A 48 -5.14 6.07 -20.73
N SER A 49 -4.62 7.03 -21.50
CA SER A 49 -5.45 8.04 -22.16
C SER A 49 -6.42 7.42 -23.16
N VAL A 50 -5.99 6.39 -23.88
CA VAL A 50 -6.83 5.62 -24.80
C VAL A 50 -7.87 4.82 -24.04
N VAL A 51 -7.45 4.05 -23.02
CA VAL A 51 -8.35 3.22 -22.21
C VAL A 51 -9.46 4.08 -21.60
N VAL A 52 -9.12 5.21 -20.99
CA VAL A 52 -10.09 6.13 -20.38
C VAL A 52 -11.07 6.68 -21.43
N LYS A 53 -10.59 7.07 -22.61
CA LYS A 53 -11.45 7.57 -23.71
C LYS A 53 -12.41 6.49 -24.21
N VAL A 54 -11.93 5.26 -24.37
CA VAL A 54 -12.73 4.11 -24.82
C VAL A 54 -13.82 3.80 -23.80
N VAL A 55 -13.43 3.62 -22.53
CA VAL A 55 -14.36 3.36 -21.42
C VAL A 55 -15.41 4.46 -21.32
N ASN A 56 -14.99 5.73 -21.37
CA ASN A 56 -15.94 6.86 -21.30
C ASN A 56 -16.87 6.90 -22.52
N SER A 57 -16.40 6.58 -23.72
CA SER A 57 -17.23 6.57 -24.94
C SER A 57 -18.35 5.50 -24.88
N ILE A 58 -18.08 4.39 -24.21
CA ILE A 58 -19.04 3.30 -23.99
C ILE A 58 -19.99 3.66 -22.83
N LEU A 59 -19.44 4.02 -21.67
CA LEU A 59 -20.23 4.13 -20.43
C LEU A 59 -20.99 5.47 -20.30
N SER A 60 -20.48 6.57 -20.85
CA SER A 60 -21.08 7.91 -20.63
C SER A 60 -22.43 8.10 -21.35
N ARG A 61 -22.67 7.34 -22.43
CA ARG A 61 -23.91 7.40 -23.19
C ARG A 61 -24.78 6.21 -22.82
N SER A 62 -25.94 6.46 -22.22
CA SER A 62 -26.87 5.41 -21.75
C SER A 62 -27.24 4.37 -22.82
N LEU A 63 -27.43 4.81 -24.06
CA LEU A 63 -27.69 3.90 -25.18
C LEU A 63 -26.50 2.99 -25.48
N ASN A 64 -25.29 3.56 -25.54
CA ASN A 64 -24.07 2.77 -25.79
C ASN A 64 -23.84 1.76 -24.67
N HIS A 65 -23.99 2.18 -23.42
CA HIS A 65 -23.81 1.32 -22.26
C HIS A 65 -24.76 0.13 -22.27
N ARG A 66 -26.08 0.37 -22.48
CA ARG A 66 -27.06 -0.71 -22.59
C ARG A 66 -26.79 -1.65 -23.75
N GLN A 67 -26.39 -1.12 -24.91
CA GLN A 67 -26.07 -1.93 -26.08
C GLN A 67 -24.78 -2.73 -25.89
N PHE A 68 -23.81 -2.20 -25.14
CA PHE A 68 -22.59 -2.91 -24.77
C PHE A 68 -22.91 -4.07 -23.82
N GLN A 69 -23.74 -3.85 -22.81
CA GLN A 69 -24.21 -4.91 -21.90
C GLN A 69 -24.94 -6.02 -22.67
N ALA A 70 -25.84 -5.65 -23.59
CA ALA A 70 -26.53 -6.62 -24.44
C ALA A 70 -25.55 -7.45 -25.29
N LEU A 71 -24.50 -6.83 -25.86
CA LEU A 71 -23.45 -7.55 -26.57
C LEU A 71 -22.69 -8.52 -25.64
N MET A 72 -22.37 -8.11 -24.40
CA MET A 72 -21.68 -8.98 -23.44
C MET A 72 -22.52 -10.21 -23.11
N ASP A 73 -23.83 -10.04 -22.94
CA ASP A 73 -24.78 -11.12 -22.70
C ASP A 73 -24.88 -12.06 -23.93
N GLU A 74 -24.94 -11.50 -25.13
CA GLU A 74 -25.01 -12.26 -26.39
C GLU A 74 -23.78 -13.14 -26.62
N VAL A 75 -22.58 -12.64 -26.31
CA VAL A 75 -21.32 -13.39 -26.49
C VAL A 75 -20.94 -14.24 -25.28
N ASN A 76 -21.76 -14.23 -24.21
CA ASN A 76 -21.47 -14.85 -22.92
C ASN A 76 -20.06 -14.46 -22.41
N ALA A 77 -19.77 -13.16 -22.46
CA ALA A 77 -18.47 -12.61 -22.10
C ALA A 77 -18.12 -12.87 -20.63
N HIS A 78 -16.82 -12.87 -20.32
CA HIS A 78 -16.35 -13.10 -18.95
C HIS A 78 -16.86 -12.06 -17.94
N TYR A 79 -17.09 -10.82 -18.39
CA TYR A 79 -17.75 -9.79 -17.61
C TYR A 79 -18.93 -9.20 -18.38
N GLY A 80 -20.04 -8.95 -17.68
CA GLY A 80 -21.21 -8.28 -18.25
C GLY A 80 -21.06 -6.77 -18.44
N ASP A 81 -19.99 -6.14 -17.91
CA ASP A 81 -19.83 -4.68 -17.99
C ASP A 81 -18.40 -4.17 -17.72
N LEU A 82 -18.12 -2.94 -18.13
CA LEU A 82 -16.90 -2.19 -17.82
C LEU A 82 -17.02 -1.41 -16.50
N LEU A 83 -15.88 -0.90 -16.01
CA LEU A 83 -15.81 -0.04 -14.84
C LEU A 83 -15.35 1.37 -15.25
N TYR A 84 -15.94 2.41 -14.64
CA TYR A 84 -15.45 3.78 -14.82
C TYR A 84 -14.05 3.98 -14.26
N PHE A 85 -13.28 4.86 -14.91
CA PHE A 85 -12.04 5.37 -14.35
C PHE A 85 -12.31 6.29 -13.15
N CYS A 86 -11.59 6.10 -12.05
CA CYS A 86 -11.65 6.98 -10.89
C CYS A 86 -10.24 7.40 -10.44
N GLU A 87 -9.84 8.60 -10.87
CA GLU A 87 -8.50 9.17 -10.63
C GLU A 87 -8.07 9.16 -9.15
N VAL A 88 -9.04 9.34 -8.24
CA VAL A 88 -8.81 9.44 -6.80
C VAL A 88 -8.55 8.07 -6.16
N ARG A 89 -9.02 6.98 -6.77
CA ARG A 89 -8.98 5.64 -6.18
C ARG A 89 -8.14 4.72 -7.06
N TRP A 90 -6.83 4.78 -6.90
CA TRP A 90 -5.86 3.94 -7.63
C TRP A 90 -6.24 2.45 -7.70
N LEU A 91 -6.76 1.87 -6.61
CA LEU A 91 -7.26 0.48 -6.58
C LEU A 91 -8.29 0.16 -7.69
N SER A 92 -9.11 1.13 -8.07
CA SER A 92 -10.10 0.96 -9.13
C SER A 92 -9.50 0.91 -10.54
N HIS A 93 -8.27 1.44 -10.72
CA HIS A 93 -7.59 1.42 -12.01
C HIS A 93 -7.26 -0.01 -12.43
N GLY A 94 -6.71 -0.82 -11.51
CA GLY A 94 -6.36 -2.21 -11.82
C GLY A 94 -7.58 -3.05 -12.20
N ALA A 95 -8.69 -2.92 -11.48
CA ALA A 95 -9.92 -3.64 -11.82
C ALA A 95 -10.47 -3.24 -13.20
N MET A 96 -10.44 -1.95 -13.52
CA MET A 96 -10.88 -1.44 -14.82
C MET A 96 -9.96 -1.93 -15.95
N LEU A 97 -8.64 -1.83 -15.77
CA LEU A 97 -7.64 -2.31 -16.73
C LEU A 97 -7.75 -3.81 -17.00
N SER A 98 -7.93 -4.62 -15.95
CA SER A 98 -8.15 -6.06 -16.10
C SER A 98 -9.36 -6.37 -16.96
N ARG A 99 -10.49 -5.68 -16.75
CA ARG A 99 -11.69 -5.88 -17.59
C ARG A 99 -11.48 -5.44 -19.03
N VAL A 100 -10.74 -4.35 -19.26
CA VAL A 100 -10.43 -3.89 -20.62
C VAL A 100 -9.51 -4.88 -21.34
N CYS A 101 -8.54 -5.47 -20.65
CA CYS A 101 -7.73 -6.56 -21.20
C CYS A 101 -8.57 -7.80 -21.52
N ASP A 102 -9.43 -8.22 -20.59
CA ASP A 102 -10.25 -9.42 -20.73
C ASP A 102 -11.31 -9.28 -21.84
N LEU A 103 -11.85 -8.08 -22.05
CA LEU A 103 -12.89 -7.79 -23.05
C LEU A 103 -12.33 -7.13 -24.32
N GLN A 104 -11.03 -7.23 -24.59
CA GLN A 104 -10.37 -6.46 -25.64
C GLN A 104 -10.98 -6.68 -27.04
N GLN A 105 -11.45 -7.89 -27.35
CA GLN A 105 -12.02 -8.23 -28.65
C GLN A 105 -13.45 -7.70 -28.80
N GLU A 106 -14.23 -7.82 -27.75
CA GLU A 106 -15.61 -7.35 -27.65
C GLU A 106 -15.68 -5.83 -27.69
N ILE A 107 -14.77 -5.16 -26.94
CA ILE A 107 -14.60 -3.71 -26.99
C ILE A 107 -14.27 -3.27 -28.41
N ALA A 108 -13.27 -3.89 -29.06
CA ALA A 108 -12.89 -3.55 -30.43
C ALA A 108 -14.07 -3.70 -31.40
N THR A 109 -14.83 -4.79 -31.27
CA THR A 109 -16.01 -5.08 -32.10
C THR A 109 -17.09 -4.02 -31.90
N PHE A 110 -17.42 -3.69 -30.66
CA PHE A 110 -18.41 -2.67 -30.33
C PHE A 110 -18.02 -1.29 -30.87
N LEU A 111 -16.76 -0.90 -30.70
CA LEU A 111 -16.27 0.39 -31.21
C LEU A 111 -16.39 0.49 -32.73
N ARG A 112 -16.05 -0.57 -33.48
CA ARG A 112 -16.20 -0.60 -34.95
C ARG A 112 -17.66 -0.50 -35.37
N GLN A 113 -18.55 -1.28 -34.74
CA GLN A 113 -19.99 -1.25 -35.04
C GLN A 113 -20.62 0.12 -34.81
N LYS A 114 -20.14 0.86 -33.79
CA LYS A 114 -20.64 2.19 -33.44
C LYS A 114 -19.86 3.33 -34.10
N ASN A 115 -18.86 3.03 -34.92
CA ASN A 115 -17.93 4.01 -35.49
C ASN A 115 -17.33 4.95 -34.43
N LEU A 116 -16.95 4.37 -33.28
CA LEU A 116 -16.32 5.08 -32.18
C LEU A 116 -14.78 5.00 -32.29
N PRO A 117 -14.05 6.05 -31.89
CA PRO A 117 -12.59 6.07 -31.99
C PRO A 117 -11.94 5.05 -31.02
N GLY A 118 -10.73 4.62 -31.36
CA GLY A 118 -9.90 3.77 -30.49
C GLY A 118 -9.94 2.28 -30.79
N ALA A 119 -10.79 1.83 -31.74
CA ALA A 119 -10.84 0.42 -32.15
C ALA A 119 -9.50 -0.10 -32.71
N ASP A 120 -8.77 0.74 -33.44
CA ASP A 120 -7.51 0.37 -34.11
C ASP A 120 -6.40 0.01 -33.11
N HIS A 121 -6.44 0.56 -31.90
CA HIS A 121 -5.47 0.24 -30.84
C HIS A 121 -5.58 -1.23 -30.39
N PHE A 122 -6.79 -1.79 -30.38
CA PHE A 122 -7.03 -3.20 -30.06
C PHE A 122 -6.66 -4.15 -31.21
N SER A 123 -6.21 -3.62 -32.34
CA SER A 123 -5.61 -4.39 -33.45
C SER A 123 -4.09 -4.27 -33.51
N ASN A 124 -3.48 -3.43 -32.65
CA ASN A 124 -2.05 -3.20 -32.62
C ASN A 124 -1.38 -4.09 -31.54
N PRO A 125 -0.60 -5.11 -31.90
CA PRO A 125 0.04 -6.02 -30.94
C PRO A 125 0.95 -5.31 -29.94
N GLN A 126 1.71 -4.31 -30.40
CA GLN A 126 2.62 -3.54 -29.55
C GLN A 126 1.86 -2.70 -28.52
N TRP A 127 0.70 -2.16 -28.90
CA TRP A 127 -0.16 -1.43 -27.96
C TRP A 127 -0.80 -2.38 -26.95
N LEU A 128 -1.29 -3.55 -27.39
CA LEU A 128 -1.85 -4.58 -26.51
C LEU A 128 -0.82 -5.10 -25.50
N ALA A 129 0.43 -5.31 -25.90
CA ALA A 129 1.52 -5.68 -25.00
C ALA A 129 1.74 -4.62 -23.89
N ARG A 130 1.65 -3.33 -24.23
CA ARG A 130 1.78 -2.23 -23.26
C ARG A 130 0.56 -2.12 -22.35
N LEU A 131 -0.64 -2.39 -22.85
CA LEU A 131 -1.86 -2.52 -22.03
C LEU A 131 -1.75 -3.70 -21.05
N ALA A 132 -1.25 -4.84 -21.51
CA ALA A 132 -1.01 -6.01 -20.68
C ALA A 132 0.02 -5.74 -19.57
N LEU A 133 1.17 -5.14 -19.91
CA LEU A 133 2.20 -4.71 -18.96
C LEU A 133 1.62 -3.80 -17.88
N LEU A 134 0.87 -2.77 -18.30
CA LEU A 134 0.25 -1.83 -17.36
C LEU A 134 -0.70 -2.53 -16.40
N THR A 135 -1.47 -3.48 -16.91
CA THR A 135 -2.45 -4.26 -16.14
C THR A 135 -1.76 -5.15 -15.12
N ASP A 136 -0.70 -5.87 -15.51
CA ASP A 136 0.10 -6.69 -14.59
C ASP A 136 0.76 -5.85 -13.50
N ILE A 137 1.42 -4.74 -13.85
CA ILE A 137 2.05 -3.83 -12.86
C ILE A 137 1.01 -3.25 -11.90
N THR A 138 -0.13 -2.80 -12.42
CA THR A 138 -1.20 -2.26 -11.58
C THR A 138 -1.78 -3.32 -10.65
N THR A 139 -1.86 -4.57 -11.10
CA THR A 139 -2.27 -5.71 -10.26
C THR A 139 -1.29 -5.93 -9.12
N HIS A 140 0.02 -5.96 -9.39
CA HIS A 140 1.06 -6.09 -8.36
C HIS A 140 1.02 -4.95 -7.33
N LEU A 141 0.82 -3.70 -7.80
CA LEU A 141 0.68 -2.53 -6.92
C LEU A 141 -0.60 -2.62 -6.08
N ASN A 142 -1.71 -3.07 -6.65
CA ASN A 142 -2.95 -3.30 -5.91
C ASN A 142 -2.77 -4.37 -4.82
N ASP A 143 -2.08 -5.47 -5.12
CA ASP A 143 -1.78 -6.51 -4.13
C ASP A 143 -0.92 -5.99 -2.98
N LEU A 144 0.05 -5.12 -3.26
CA LEU A 144 0.81 -4.42 -2.24
C LEU A 144 -0.10 -3.50 -1.43
N ASN A 145 -0.92 -2.69 -2.09
CA ASN A 145 -1.80 -1.73 -1.45
C ASN A 145 -2.79 -2.40 -0.48
N VAL A 146 -3.36 -3.55 -0.87
CA VAL A 146 -4.20 -4.38 0.01
C VAL A 146 -3.40 -4.87 1.23
N LYS A 147 -2.15 -5.30 1.06
CA LYS A 147 -1.30 -5.72 2.20
C LYS A 147 -0.88 -4.55 3.10
N LEU A 148 -0.88 -3.32 2.60
CA LEU A 148 -0.64 -2.13 3.40
C LEU A 148 -1.91 -1.62 4.11
N GLN A 149 -3.08 -2.14 3.74
CA GLN A 149 -4.38 -1.70 4.23
C GLN A 149 -5.07 -2.83 5.00
N GLY A 150 -5.28 -2.62 6.30
CA GLY A 150 -5.97 -3.62 7.10
C GLY A 150 -6.08 -3.20 8.55
N LYS A 151 -6.89 -3.95 9.29
CA LYS A 151 -6.90 -3.85 10.75
C LYS A 151 -5.62 -4.48 11.28
N ASN A 152 -5.09 -3.91 12.36
CA ASN A 152 -3.94 -4.46 13.11
C ASN A 152 -2.61 -4.54 12.33
N ILE A 153 -2.45 -3.81 11.22
CA ILE A 153 -1.17 -3.69 10.52
C ILE A 153 -0.26 -2.68 11.24
N LEU A 154 0.92 -3.14 11.68
CA LEU A 154 1.95 -2.30 12.28
C LEU A 154 2.85 -1.67 11.22
N VAL A 155 3.55 -0.60 11.60
CA VAL A 155 4.53 0.04 10.71
C VAL A 155 5.63 -0.94 10.27
N THR A 156 5.97 -1.91 11.11
CA THR A 156 6.94 -2.98 10.82
C THR A 156 6.47 -3.89 9.70
N ASP A 157 5.18 -4.28 9.72
CA ASP A 157 4.56 -5.10 8.69
C ASP A 157 4.53 -4.33 7.37
N MET A 158 4.10 -3.06 7.41
CA MET A 158 4.11 -2.19 6.24
C MET A 158 5.52 -2.06 5.65
N TYR A 159 6.54 -1.83 6.49
CA TYR A 159 7.93 -1.75 6.04
C TYR A 159 8.38 -3.06 5.39
N SER A 160 8.07 -4.21 5.99
CA SER A 160 8.39 -5.53 5.42
C SER A 160 7.76 -5.74 4.03
N HIS A 161 6.52 -5.31 3.84
CA HIS A 161 5.82 -5.41 2.56
C HIS A 161 6.45 -4.51 1.50
N ILE A 162 6.84 -3.28 1.87
CA ILE A 162 7.59 -2.37 0.99
C ILE A 162 8.94 -2.99 0.61
N THR A 163 9.73 -3.47 1.57
CA THR A 163 11.03 -4.08 1.29
C THR A 163 10.89 -5.31 0.39
N ALA A 164 9.91 -6.17 0.65
CA ALA A 164 9.63 -7.33 -0.21
C ALA A 164 9.25 -6.90 -1.63
N PHE A 165 8.48 -5.83 -1.79
CA PHE A 165 8.10 -5.31 -3.10
C PHE A 165 9.31 -4.72 -3.85
N GLU A 166 10.20 -4.01 -3.17
CA GLU A 166 11.45 -3.51 -3.78
C GLU A 166 12.35 -4.64 -4.29
N VAL A 167 12.43 -5.75 -3.55
CA VAL A 167 13.15 -6.95 -4.00
C VAL A 167 12.47 -7.58 -5.21
N LYS A 168 11.13 -7.66 -5.21
CA LYS A 168 10.36 -8.14 -6.37
C LYS A 168 10.59 -7.28 -7.61
N LEU A 169 10.61 -5.96 -7.49
CA LEU A 169 10.88 -5.05 -8.62
C LEU A 169 12.25 -5.35 -9.26
N ARG A 170 13.29 -5.58 -8.45
CA ARG A 170 14.62 -5.97 -8.97
C ARG A 170 14.59 -7.32 -9.69
N LEU A 171 13.87 -8.29 -9.13
CA LEU A 171 13.70 -9.61 -9.75
C LEU A 171 12.97 -9.50 -11.10
N TRP A 172 11.87 -8.75 -11.13
CA TRP A 172 11.07 -8.53 -12.33
C TRP A 172 11.83 -7.77 -13.42
N GLU A 173 12.62 -6.76 -13.05
CA GLU A 173 13.50 -6.04 -13.98
C GLU A 173 14.49 -6.99 -14.66
N ALA A 174 15.15 -7.87 -13.88
CA ALA A 174 16.07 -8.86 -14.43
C ALA A 174 15.38 -9.92 -15.30
N GLN A 175 14.20 -10.39 -14.89
CA GLN A 175 13.41 -11.37 -15.64
C GLN A 175 12.91 -10.79 -16.98
N LEU A 176 12.38 -9.57 -16.98
CA LEU A 176 11.93 -8.89 -18.20
C LEU A 176 13.09 -8.64 -19.15
N ALA A 177 14.26 -8.24 -18.64
CA ALA A 177 15.47 -8.10 -19.46
C ALA A 177 15.92 -9.42 -20.10
N ALA A 178 15.61 -10.55 -19.46
CA ALA A 178 15.85 -11.89 -19.98
C ALA A 178 14.68 -12.46 -20.82
N GLY A 179 13.64 -11.66 -21.11
CA GLY A 179 12.46 -12.11 -21.85
C GLY A 179 11.59 -13.12 -21.10
N GLN A 180 11.64 -13.13 -19.76
CA GLN A 180 10.89 -14.04 -18.90
C GLN A 180 9.66 -13.35 -18.30
N PHE A 181 8.47 -13.92 -18.55
CA PHE A 181 7.18 -13.32 -18.17
C PHE A 181 6.44 -14.08 -17.05
N MET A 182 7.15 -14.87 -16.22
CA MET A 182 6.54 -15.72 -15.18
C MET A 182 5.63 -14.97 -14.18
N HIS A 183 5.90 -13.68 -13.98
CA HIS A 183 5.12 -12.81 -13.09
C HIS A 183 4.31 -11.74 -13.85
N PHE A 184 4.23 -11.88 -15.17
CA PHE A 184 3.50 -10.99 -16.08
C PHE A 184 2.58 -11.83 -16.98
N PRO A 185 1.55 -12.47 -16.41
CA PRO A 185 0.69 -13.41 -17.13
C PRO A 185 -0.05 -12.76 -18.30
N ARG A 186 -0.38 -11.47 -18.23
CA ARG A 186 -1.04 -10.77 -19.34
C ARG A 186 -0.07 -10.56 -20.49
N ILE A 187 1.18 -10.16 -20.20
CA ILE A 187 2.21 -10.03 -21.24
C ILE A 187 2.51 -11.41 -21.86
N ALA A 188 2.62 -12.44 -21.03
CA ALA A 188 2.88 -13.82 -21.48
C ALA A 188 1.79 -14.35 -22.42
N ALA A 189 0.55 -13.86 -22.27
CA ALA A 189 -0.58 -14.19 -23.15
C ALA A 189 -0.58 -13.36 -24.45
N CYS A 190 0.14 -12.24 -24.51
CA CYS A 190 0.39 -11.52 -25.76
C CYS A 190 1.46 -12.25 -26.59
N ALA A 191 1.49 -12.02 -27.91
CA ALA A 191 2.53 -12.55 -28.79
C ALA A 191 3.92 -12.09 -28.28
N PRO A 192 4.78 -13.00 -27.76
CA PRO A 192 6.01 -12.59 -27.06
C PRO A 192 7.02 -11.88 -27.96
N ASP A 193 7.00 -12.19 -29.27
CA ASP A 193 7.93 -11.64 -30.26
C ASP A 193 7.69 -10.15 -30.56
N ASP A 194 6.48 -9.64 -30.27
CA ASP A 194 6.09 -8.24 -30.49
C ASP A 194 6.26 -7.35 -29.25
N VAL A 195 6.73 -7.91 -28.14
CA VAL A 195 6.88 -7.18 -26.88
C VAL A 195 8.18 -6.37 -26.91
N ASP A 196 8.05 -5.05 -26.80
CA ASP A 196 9.21 -4.18 -26.56
C ASP A 196 9.72 -4.36 -25.12
N LEU A 197 10.72 -5.23 -24.97
CA LEU A 197 11.38 -5.51 -23.69
C LEU A 197 11.99 -4.25 -23.07
N ASN A 198 12.50 -3.31 -23.88
CA ASN A 198 13.11 -2.08 -23.35
C ASN A 198 12.05 -1.21 -22.68
N THR A 199 10.87 -1.09 -23.29
CA THR A 199 9.72 -0.42 -22.65
C THR A 199 9.32 -1.14 -21.36
N CYS A 200 9.23 -2.48 -21.36
CA CYS A 200 8.85 -3.25 -20.18
C CYS A 200 9.82 -3.03 -19.01
N VAL A 201 11.11 -3.20 -19.28
CA VAL A 201 12.18 -2.97 -18.30
C VAL A 201 12.16 -1.52 -17.81
N GLY A 202 12.08 -0.54 -18.73
CA GLY A 202 12.08 0.89 -18.38
C GLY A 202 10.96 1.31 -17.43
N VAL A 203 9.76 0.74 -17.58
CA VAL A 203 8.64 0.99 -16.67
C VAL A 203 8.93 0.43 -15.27
N VAL A 204 9.45 -0.80 -15.17
CA VAL A 204 9.80 -1.42 -13.88
C VAL A 204 10.99 -0.72 -13.22
N THR A 205 12.00 -0.32 -13.99
CA THR A 205 13.14 0.47 -13.51
C THR A 205 12.68 1.80 -12.90
N SER A 206 11.82 2.54 -13.62
CA SER A 206 11.26 3.81 -13.13
C SER A 206 10.50 3.63 -11.82
N LEU A 207 9.68 2.57 -11.72
CA LEU A 207 8.97 2.24 -10.50
C LEU A 207 9.92 1.90 -9.35
N ARG A 208 10.96 1.09 -9.61
CA ARG A 208 12.00 0.76 -8.62
C ARG A 208 12.70 2.00 -8.08
N GLU A 209 13.06 2.93 -8.95
CA GLU A 209 13.74 4.16 -8.57
C GLU A 209 12.86 5.07 -7.70
N GLU A 210 11.56 5.19 -8.01
CA GLU A 210 10.64 5.92 -7.15
C GLU A 210 10.49 5.28 -5.77
N PHE A 211 10.37 3.95 -5.68
CA PHE A 211 10.36 3.26 -4.38
C PHE A 211 11.67 3.51 -3.61
N ALA A 212 12.81 3.41 -4.28
CA ALA A 212 14.11 3.67 -3.67
C ALA A 212 14.20 5.08 -3.07
N SER A 213 13.75 6.09 -3.82
CA SER A 213 13.76 7.51 -3.45
C SER A 213 12.77 7.85 -2.32
N ARG A 214 11.52 7.37 -2.42
CA ARG A 214 10.40 7.80 -1.57
C ARG A 214 10.42 7.21 -0.16
N PHE A 215 10.99 6.03 0.01
CA PHE A 215 11.03 5.34 1.31
C PHE A 215 12.30 5.63 2.12
N THR A 216 13.12 6.59 1.70
CA THR A 216 14.35 7.01 2.41
C THR A 216 14.13 7.42 3.87
N GLY A 217 12.98 8.01 4.21
CA GLY A 217 12.68 8.44 5.59
C GLY A 217 12.39 7.31 6.57
N VAL A 218 11.94 6.14 6.10
CA VAL A 218 11.59 4.98 6.96
C VAL A 218 12.73 3.96 7.07
N ARG A 219 13.62 3.90 6.07
CA ARG A 219 14.79 2.98 6.05
C ARG A 219 15.68 3.11 7.29
N PRO A 220 16.00 4.30 7.83
CA PRO A 220 16.82 4.42 9.04
C PRO A 220 16.20 3.77 10.29
N LEU A 221 14.88 3.51 10.28
CA LEU A 221 14.18 2.87 11.39
C LEU A 221 14.25 1.34 11.33
N ALA A 222 14.77 0.76 10.23
CA ALA A 222 14.81 -0.68 10.00
C ALA A 222 15.49 -1.48 11.12
N PRO A 223 16.61 -1.05 11.73
CA PRO A 223 17.19 -1.77 12.87
C PRO A 223 16.22 -1.85 14.07
N GLY A 224 15.52 -0.75 14.36
CA GLY A 224 14.49 -0.70 15.41
C GLY A 224 13.30 -1.61 15.11
N PHE A 225 12.91 -1.73 13.84
CA PHE A 225 11.88 -2.68 13.40
C PHE A 225 12.35 -4.12 13.56
N LYS A 226 13.58 -4.43 13.17
CA LYS A 226 14.15 -5.78 13.28
C LYS A 226 14.26 -6.23 14.74
N LEU A 227 14.65 -5.33 15.65
CA LEU A 227 14.61 -5.55 17.09
C LEU A 227 13.21 -5.97 17.57
N PHE A 228 12.16 -5.37 17.02
CA PHE A 228 10.78 -5.72 17.37
C PHE A 228 10.31 -7.02 16.72
N THR A 229 10.62 -7.25 15.44
CA THR A 229 10.12 -8.40 14.68
C THR A 229 10.91 -9.68 14.89
N SER A 230 12.13 -9.60 15.42
CA SER A 230 13.02 -10.76 15.59
C SER A 230 13.87 -10.64 16.87
N PRO A 231 13.24 -10.50 18.06
CA PRO A 231 13.97 -10.14 19.26
C PRO A 231 14.98 -11.20 19.74
N PHE A 232 14.73 -12.47 19.41
CA PHE A 232 15.61 -13.58 19.80
C PHE A 232 16.76 -13.85 18.83
N ASP A 233 16.76 -13.20 17.66
CA ASP A 233 17.75 -13.42 16.59
C ASP A 233 18.52 -12.14 16.22
N PHE A 234 18.18 -11.00 16.85
CA PHE A 234 18.87 -9.74 16.62
C PHE A 234 20.22 -9.70 17.36
N PRO A 235 21.33 -9.30 16.71
CA PRO A 235 22.64 -9.22 17.36
C PRO A 235 22.66 -8.21 18.51
N VAL A 236 23.11 -8.64 19.70
CA VAL A 236 23.14 -7.80 20.92
C VAL A 236 24.03 -6.58 20.75
N ASP A 237 25.16 -6.73 20.06
CA ASP A 237 26.15 -5.68 19.79
C ASP A 237 25.63 -4.59 18.85
N GLU A 238 24.67 -4.90 17.99
CA GLU A 238 23.97 -3.92 17.14
C GLU A 238 22.84 -3.17 17.86
N ALA A 239 22.43 -3.60 19.06
CA ALA A 239 21.33 -3.00 19.79
C ALA A 239 21.76 -1.70 20.52
N PRO A 240 20.86 -0.73 20.72
CA PRO A 240 21.16 0.47 21.52
C PRO A 240 21.70 0.11 22.91
N ALA A 241 22.77 0.76 23.35
CA ALA A 241 23.45 0.46 24.63
C ALA A 241 22.51 0.30 25.85
N PRO A 242 21.46 1.13 26.05
CA PRO A 242 20.54 0.96 27.17
C PRO A 242 19.71 -0.32 27.14
N LEU A 243 19.58 -0.97 25.98
CA LEU A 243 18.80 -2.20 25.80
C LEU A 243 19.66 -3.45 25.98
N GLN A 244 20.98 -3.38 25.79
CA GLN A 244 21.82 -4.58 25.60
C GLN A 244 21.74 -5.58 26.75
N MET A 245 21.82 -5.12 28.01
CA MET A 245 21.79 -6.01 29.18
C MET A 245 20.43 -6.71 29.35
N GLU A 246 19.32 -5.96 29.26
CA GLU A 246 17.97 -6.54 29.25
C GLU A 246 17.77 -7.51 28.09
N TRP A 247 18.42 -7.22 26.96
CA TRP A 247 18.33 -8.05 25.76
C TRP A 247 19.03 -9.40 25.94
N VAL A 248 20.22 -9.41 26.54
CA VAL A 248 20.93 -10.66 26.87
C VAL A 248 20.05 -11.53 27.76
N GLU A 249 19.46 -10.96 28.81
CA GLU A 249 18.55 -11.67 29.70
C GLU A 249 17.30 -12.19 28.97
N LEU A 250 16.72 -11.38 28.07
CA LEU A 250 15.58 -11.78 27.25
C LEU A 250 15.93 -12.95 26.32
N GLN A 251 17.04 -12.87 25.58
CA GLN A 251 17.45 -13.88 24.60
C GLN A 251 17.83 -15.22 25.25
N CYS A 252 18.38 -15.18 26.47
CA CYS A 252 18.70 -16.36 27.27
C CYS A 252 17.48 -16.95 28.02
N ASN A 253 16.30 -16.32 27.94
CA ASN A 253 15.10 -16.83 28.58
C ASN A 253 14.35 -17.81 27.67
N ASP A 254 14.60 -19.11 27.86
CA ASP A 254 13.99 -20.18 27.05
C ASP A 254 12.46 -20.21 27.14
N GLU A 255 11.88 -19.85 28.29
CA GLU A 255 10.42 -19.81 28.46
C GLU A 255 9.79 -18.71 27.59
N LEU A 256 10.38 -17.51 27.59
CA LEU A 256 9.94 -16.41 26.75
C LEU A 256 10.18 -16.70 25.26
N LYS A 257 11.29 -17.34 24.92
CA LYS A 257 11.60 -17.78 23.55
C LYS A 257 10.59 -18.80 23.05
N ALA A 258 10.21 -19.77 23.87
CA ALA A 258 9.17 -20.74 23.56
C ALA A 258 7.81 -20.06 23.36
N LYS A 259 7.42 -19.16 24.27
CA LYS A 259 6.17 -18.39 24.16
C LYS A 259 6.12 -17.57 22.87
N TYR A 260 7.21 -16.87 22.53
CA TYR A 260 7.31 -16.07 21.31
C TYR A 260 7.08 -16.90 20.03
N ARG A 261 7.62 -18.13 19.98
CA ARG A 261 7.44 -19.02 18.82
C ARG A 261 6.00 -19.51 18.64
N THR A 262 5.25 -19.60 19.74
CA THR A 262 3.86 -20.12 19.73
C THR A 262 2.79 -19.05 19.65
N ALA A 263 3.11 -17.80 20.02
CA ALA A 263 2.17 -16.70 20.09
C ALA A 263 2.32 -15.75 18.89
N SER A 264 1.25 -15.04 18.53
CA SER A 264 1.38 -13.89 17.63
C SER A 264 2.26 -12.81 18.28
N SER A 265 3.00 -12.02 17.48
CA SER A 265 3.92 -10.99 18.00
C SER A 265 3.23 -10.03 18.97
N LEU A 266 2.03 -9.56 18.65
CA LEU A 266 1.26 -8.66 19.50
C LEU A 266 0.77 -9.32 20.79
N SER A 267 0.34 -10.60 20.75
CA SER A 267 -0.04 -11.31 21.98
C SER A 267 1.16 -11.58 22.88
N PHE A 268 2.30 -11.94 22.30
CA PHE A 268 3.54 -12.09 23.05
C PHE A 268 3.91 -10.78 23.75
N PHE A 269 3.90 -9.66 23.02
CA PHE A 269 4.19 -8.37 23.61
C PHE A 269 3.15 -7.98 24.65
N ARG A 270 1.86 -8.19 24.44
CA ARG A 270 0.85 -7.91 25.46
C ARG A 270 1.13 -8.68 26.76
N ASP A 271 1.44 -9.96 26.65
CA ASP A 271 1.62 -10.86 27.79
C ASP A 271 3.00 -10.66 28.45
N LEU A 272 3.99 -10.10 27.74
CA LEU A 272 5.28 -9.65 28.26
C LEU A 272 5.22 -8.23 28.88
N VAL A 273 4.54 -7.29 28.21
CA VAL A 273 4.53 -5.84 28.48
C VAL A 273 3.59 -5.45 29.63
N LEU A 274 2.46 -6.14 29.79
CA LEU A 274 1.47 -5.80 30.82
C LEU A 274 1.84 -6.29 32.24
N PRO A 275 2.48 -7.46 32.43
CA PRO A 275 2.74 -7.97 33.79
C PRO A 275 4.15 -7.74 34.33
N SER A 276 5.15 -7.44 33.47
CA SER A 276 6.56 -7.56 33.84
C SER A 276 7.28 -6.21 33.90
N ASN A 277 7.82 -5.84 35.06
CA ASN A 277 8.83 -4.79 35.20
C ASN A 277 10.26 -5.30 34.87
N LYS A 278 10.41 -6.51 34.32
CA LYS A 278 11.74 -7.13 34.12
C LYS A 278 12.53 -6.57 32.93
N PHE A 279 11.88 -5.88 31.98
CA PHE A 279 12.56 -5.33 30.79
C PHE A 279 12.07 -3.91 30.45
N PRO A 280 12.27 -2.93 31.33
CA PRO A 280 11.69 -1.59 31.18
C PRO A 280 12.16 -0.87 29.91
N ASN A 281 13.44 -0.97 29.54
CA ASN A 281 13.94 -0.35 28.31
C ASN A 281 13.37 -1.04 27.08
N TYR A 282 13.28 -2.37 27.08
CA TYR A 282 12.69 -3.09 25.95
C TYR A 282 11.20 -2.79 25.77
N ILE A 283 10.45 -2.77 26.87
CA ILE A 283 9.03 -2.42 26.87
C ILE A 283 8.82 -1.02 26.29
N GLU A 284 9.68 -0.07 26.63
CA GLU A 284 9.64 1.29 26.07
C GLU A 284 9.90 1.29 24.55
N HIS A 285 10.85 0.48 24.06
CA HIS A 285 11.09 0.30 22.62
C HIS A 285 9.85 -0.28 21.91
N VAL A 286 9.27 -1.34 22.46
CA VAL A 286 8.04 -1.98 21.95
C VAL A 286 6.90 -0.97 21.86
N LYS A 287 6.68 -0.17 22.92
CA LYS A 287 5.64 0.86 22.95
C LYS A 287 5.83 1.88 21.81
N ARG A 288 7.06 2.30 21.53
CA ARG A 288 7.35 3.24 20.44
C ARG A 288 7.01 2.66 19.08
N ILE A 289 7.38 1.42 18.80
CA ILE A 289 7.05 0.77 17.53
C ILE A 289 5.53 0.63 17.36
N VAL A 290 4.82 0.17 18.39
CA VAL A 290 3.36 0.00 18.35
C VAL A 290 2.63 1.34 18.22
N ALA A 291 3.19 2.41 18.79
CA ALA A 291 2.65 3.76 18.69
C ALA A 291 2.93 4.44 17.33
N MET A 292 3.85 3.92 16.50
CA MET A 292 4.10 4.48 15.18
C MET A 292 2.95 4.20 14.22
N PHE A 293 2.55 5.25 13.48
CA PHE A 293 1.54 5.15 12.43
C PHE A 293 2.20 5.17 11.05
N GLY A 294 2.21 4.03 10.37
CA GLY A 294 2.69 3.94 8.98
C GLY A 294 1.71 4.53 7.95
N SER A 295 0.48 4.87 8.36
CA SER A 295 -0.55 5.42 7.48
C SER A 295 -1.41 6.48 8.18
N THR A 296 -1.79 7.53 7.44
CA THR A 296 -2.81 8.48 7.88
C THR A 296 -4.21 7.87 7.88
N TYR A 297 -4.43 6.71 7.25
CA TYR A 297 -5.72 6.03 7.24
C TYR A 297 -6.27 5.78 8.65
N CYS A 298 -5.43 5.41 9.61
CA CYS A 298 -5.88 5.24 11.00
C CYS A 298 -6.35 6.57 11.60
N CYS A 299 -5.65 7.66 11.30
CA CYS A 299 -6.06 9.02 11.68
C CYS A 299 -7.34 9.43 10.93
N GLU A 300 -7.46 9.16 9.64
CA GLU A 300 -8.60 9.51 8.79
C GLU A 300 -9.86 8.73 9.19
N GLN A 301 -9.74 7.45 9.52
CA GLN A 301 -10.83 6.64 10.09
C GLN A 301 -11.28 7.19 11.45
N LEU A 302 -10.32 7.55 12.29
CA LEU A 302 -10.58 8.20 13.57
C LEU A 302 -11.29 9.55 13.36
N PHE A 303 -10.80 10.41 12.46
CA PHE A 303 -11.44 11.68 12.11
C PHE A 303 -12.81 11.50 11.47
N SER A 304 -13.01 10.48 10.65
CA SER A 304 -14.30 10.17 10.01
C SER A 304 -15.33 9.70 11.03
N LYS A 305 -14.93 8.82 11.97
CA LYS A 305 -15.76 8.43 13.12
C LYS A 305 -16.04 9.61 14.04
N MET A 306 -15.04 10.45 14.33
CA MET A 306 -15.24 11.68 15.10
C MET A 306 -16.22 12.64 14.41
N LYS A 307 -16.13 12.78 13.07
CA LYS A 307 -17.05 13.60 12.28
C LYS A 307 -18.48 13.05 12.33
N TYR A 308 -18.65 11.73 12.24
CA TYR A 308 -19.94 11.05 12.38
C TYR A 308 -20.55 11.21 13.79
N ILE A 309 -19.73 11.07 14.84
CA ILE A 309 -20.16 11.26 16.24
C ILE A 309 -20.55 12.73 16.48
N LYS A 310 -19.76 13.68 15.97
CA LYS A 310 -20.05 15.12 16.03
C LYS A 310 -21.30 15.51 15.22
N SER A 311 -21.58 14.84 14.10
CA SER A 311 -22.67 15.26 13.20
C SER A 311 -24.03 14.64 13.53
N ARG A 312 -24.10 13.51 14.25
CA ARG A 312 -25.37 12.75 14.38
C ARG A 312 -25.89 12.53 15.79
N ILE A 313 -25.05 12.60 16.84
CA ILE A 313 -25.47 12.18 18.20
C ILE A 313 -25.13 13.21 19.30
N ARG A 314 -24.13 14.09 19.14
CA ARG A 314 -23.79 15.10 20.17
C ARG A 314 -23.21 16.39 19.56
N SER A 315 -23.87 17.52 19.80
CA SER A 315 -23.42 18.87 19.44
C SER A 315 -22.35 19.45 20.38
N GLN A 316 -22.05 18.81 21.51
CA GLN A 316 -20.99 19.22 22.44
C GLN A 316 -20.21 18.01 22.95
N LEU A 317 -18.99 17.83 22.44
CA LEU A 317 -17.98 16.93 22.99
C LEU A 317 -16.93 17.80 23.69
N SER A 318 -16.75 17.63 25.00
CA SER A 318 -15.62 18.26 25.71
C SER A 318 -14.31 17.51 25.44
N ASP A 319 -13.17 18.20 25.61
CA ASP A 319 -11.83 17.63 25.36
C ASP A 319 -11.55 16.33 26.14
N ARG A 320 -12.19 16.15 27.30
CA ARG A 320 -12.09 14.93 28.11
C ARG A 320 -12.70 13.72 27.40
N HIS A 321 -13.90 13.88 26.82
CA HIS A 321 -14.55 12.83 26.05
C HIS A 321 -13.80 12.51 24.75
N LEU A 322 -13.15 13.52 24.15
CA LEU A 322 -12.29 13.33 23.00
C LEU A 322 -11.07 12.46 23.36
N ASN A 323 -10.42 12.74 24.49
CA ASN A 323 -9.33 11.93 25.01
C ASN A 323 -9.75 10.48 25.29
N ASP A 324 -10.90 10.26 25.91
CA ASP A 324 -11.38 8.89 26.21
C ASP A 324 -11.67 8.09 24.94
N ILE A 325 -12.27 8.73 23.91
CA ILE A 325 -12.53 8.08 22.61
C ILE A 325 -11.22 7.75 21.88
N LEU A 326 -10.24 8.66 21.93
CA LEU A 326 -8.90 8.46 21.37
C LEU A 326 -8.19 7.30 22.07
N LEU A 327 -8.24 7.24 23.40
CA LEU A 327 -7.65 6.19 24.21
C LEU A 327 -8.30 4.83 23.92
N VAL A 328 -9.64 4.77 23.86
CA VAL A 328 -10.39 3.56 23.52
C VAL A 328 -10.05 3.07 22.11
N TYR A 329 -9.81 3.97 21.14
CA TYR A 329 -9.42 3.58 19.78
C TYR A 329 -7.99 3.03 19.70
N LEU A 330 -7.06 3.63 20.45
CA LEU A 330 -5.68 3.15 20.57
C LEU A 330 -5.62 1.79 21.29
N ILE A 331 -6.43 1.61 22.34
CA ILE A 331 -6.55 0.37 23.10
C ILE A 331 -7.24 -0.72 22.27
N ASN A 332 -8.30 -0.39 21.52
CA ASN A 332 -9.04 -1.36 20.68
C ASN A 332 -8.29 -1.77 19.41
N ARG A 333 -7.09 -1.22 19.14
CA ARG A 333 -6.15 -1.79 18.16
C ARG A 333 -5.54 -3.13 18.62
N SER A 334 -5.71 -3.48 19.90
CA SER A 334 -5.19 -4.70 20.54
C SER A 334 -6.27 -5.73 20.91
N ARG A 335 -7.55 -5.41 20.68
CA ARG A 335 -8.68 -6.29 20.97
C ARG A 335 -9.45 -6.51 19.66
N HIS A 336 -9.45 -7.76 19.21
CA HIS A 336 -10.11 -8.38 18.04
C HIS A 336 -9.18 -8.73 16.89
#